data_AF-A0A4V6KSC9-F1
#
_entry.id   AF-A0A4V6KSC9-F1
#
_cell.length_a   1.000
_cell.length_b   1.000
_cell.length_c   1.000
_cell.angle_alpha   90.00
_cell.angle_beta   90.00
_cell.angle_gamma   90.00
#
_symmetry.space_group_name_H-M   'P 1'
#
loop_
_entity.id
_entity.type
_entity.pdbx_description
1 polymer ?
#
loop_
_entity_poly.entity_id
_entity_poly.type
_entity_poly.pdbx_seq_one_letter_code
_entity_poly.pdbx_strand_id
1 'polypeptide(L)'
;MLIAIVGLSLGLVYISVLINQWNQVFYDALQNKNYPVFKAQLWRFTYLALAFIVLAVYKIYLTQGLQMRWRRWMTEKFMGKWLAHQAYYHTEQQQIIDNPDQRISDDLNVLTQYTLSLSLGLLSSLVTLCSFITILWHISGPMTFVIAQHTITLPGYMVWFALLYAVLGSLLIWWVGKPLVMLGL
;
A
#
# COMPACT_ATOMS: atom_id res chain seq x y z
N MET A 1 17.90 -6.06 -3.39
CA MET A 1 16.84 -5.14 -3.88
C MET A 1 15.52 -5.41 -3.19
N LEU A 2 14.95 -6.62 -3.28
CA LEU A 2 13.66 -6.94 -2.65
C LEU A 2 13.66 -6.75 -1.12
N ILE A 3 14.66 -7.29 -0.42
CA ILE A 3 14.84 -7.08 1.04
C ILE A 3 14.96 -5.58 1.39
N ALA A 4 15.68 -4.80 0.58
CA ALA A 4 15.80 -3.35 0.80
C ALA A 4 14.46 -2.64 0.60
N ILE A 5 13.66 -3.01 -0.40
CA ILE A 5 12.31 -2.47 -0.62
C ILE A 5 11.40 -2.80 0.57
N VAL A 6 11.45 -4.03 1.08
CA VAL A 6 10.70 -4.45 2.28
C VAL A 6 11.12 -3.64 3.49
N GLY A 7 12.43 -3.51 3.74
CA GLY A 7 12.97 -2.69 4.83
C GLY A 7 12.56 -1.22 4.74
N LEU A 8 12.59 -0.62 3.54
CA LEU A 8 12.09 0.74 3.30
C LEU A 8 10.59 0.85 3.53
N SER A 9 9.82 -0.16 3.15
CA SER A 9 8.37 -0.17 3.39
C SER A 9 8.05 -0.21 4.89
N LEU A 10 8.79 -1.00 5.66
CA LEU A 10 8.68 -1.02 7.12
C LEU A 10 9.13 0.31 7.74
N GLY A 11 10.22 0.90 7.23
CA GLY A 11 10.69 2.22 7.67
C GLY A 11 9.69 3.35 7.42
N LEU A 12 9.03 3.37 6.25
CA LEU A 12 7.97 4.35 5.94
C LEU A 12 6.78 4.23 6.88
N VAL A 13 6.40 3.00 7.21
CA VAL A 13 5.32 2.75 8.18
C VAL A 13 5.72 3.24 9.56
N TYR A 14 6.94 2.94 10.00
CA TYR A 14 7.45 3.42 11.27
C TYR A 14 7.42 4.95 11.36
N ILE A 15 7.83 5.66 10.30
CA ILE A 15 7.71 7.12 10.24
C ILE A 15 6.26 7.59 10.26
N SER A 16 5.35 6.87 9.59
CA SER A 16 3.92 7.17 9.63
C SER A 16 3.37 7.13 11.07
N VAL A 17 3.80 6.14 11.86
CA VAL A 17 3.47 6.06 13.30
C VAL A 17 4.05 7.26 14.07
N LEU A 18 5.30 7.63 13.80
CA LEU A 18 5.93 8.80 14.44
C LEU A 18 5.21 10.12 14.10
N ILE A 19 4.77 10.29 12.84
CA ILE A 19 3.97 11.44 12.41
C ILE A 19 2.61 11.44 13.11
N ASN A 20 2.00 10.26 13.29
CA ASN A 20 0.74 10.16 14.00
C ASN A 20 0.87 10.55 15.49
N GLN A 21 1.87 10.03 16.19
CA GLN A 21 2.18 10.44 17.58
C GLN A 21 2.49 11.94 17.66
N TRP A 22 3.23 12.47 16.68
CA TRP A 22 3.51 13.89 16.57
C TRP A 22 2.22 14.72 16.43
N ASN A 23 1.25 14.27 15.61
CA ASN A 23 -0.04 14.95 15.45
C ASN A 23 -0.76 15.11 16.79
N GLN A 24 -0.83 14.06 17.60
CA GLN A 24 -1.46 14.12 18.92
C GLN A 24 -0.82 15.21 19.79
N VAL A 25 0.51 15.17 19.95
CA VAL A 25 1.24 16.15 20.77
C VAL A 25 1.12 17.57 20.22
N PHE A 26 1.06 17.73 18.90
CA PHE A 26 0.86 19.02 18.25
C PHE A 26 -0.52 19.61 18.57
N TYR A 27 -1.59 18.81 18.47
CA TYR A 27 -2.93 19.25 18.82
C TYR A 27 -3.06 19.54 20.32
N ASP A 28 -2.46 18.72 21.19
CA ASP A 28 -2.42 18.99 22.64
C ASP A 28 -1.69 20.31 22.96
N ALA A 29 -0.60 20.61 22.24
CA ALA A 29 0.13 21.87 22.40
C ALA A 29 -0.70 23.07 21.96
N LEU A 30 -1.47 22.95 20.86
CA LEU A 30 -2.41 23.98 20.42
C LEU A 30 -3.54 24.21 21.42
N GLN A 31 -4.14 23.13 21.92
CA GLN A 31 -5.22 23.18 22.90
C GLN A 31 -4.78 23.86 24.20
N ASN A 32 -3.59 23.50 24.70
CA ASN A 32 -3.02 24.07 25.92
C ASN A 32 -2.29 25.41 25.69
N LYS A 33 -2.31 25.95 24.47
CA LYS A 33 -1.61 27.19 24.07
C LYS A 33 -0.11 27.19 24.44
N ASN A 34 0.52 26.03 24.40
CA ASN A 34 1.92 25.84 24.80
C ASN A 34 2.87 26.17 23.65
N TYR A 35 3.24 27.45 23.54
CA TYR A 35 4.13 27.97 22.49
C TYR A 35 5.50 27.29 22.38
N PRO A 36 6.25 27.01 23.47
CA PRO A 36 7.56 26.35 23.35
C PRO A 36 7.46 24.93 22.80
N VAL A 37 6.45 24.15 23.22
CA VAL A 37 6.22 22.81 22.66
C VAL A 37 5.83 22.91 21.18
N PHE A 38 4.94 23.84 20.83
CA PHE A 38 4.53 24.08 19.43
C PHE A 38 5.73 24.34 18.51
N LYS A 39 6.65 25.24 18.90
CA LYS A 39 7.85 25.55 18.10
C LYS A 39 8.78 24.35 17.96
N ALA A 40 8.95 23.54 19.01
CA ALA A 40 9.73 22.31 18.94
C ALA A 40 9.08 21.27 18.01
N GLN A 41 7.75 21.16 18.02
CA GLN A 41 7.01 20.27 17.15
C GLN A 41 7.11 20.67 15.67
N LEU A 42 7.16 21.96 15.34
CA LEU A 42 7.39 22.40 13.95
C LEU A 42 8.71 21.85 13.38
N TRP A 43 9.81 21.96 14.12
CA TRP A 43 11.10 21.40 13.69
C TRP A 43 11.07 19.88 13.60
N ARG A 44 10.46 19.21 14.59
CA ARG A 44 10.32 17.74 14.56
C ARG A 44 9.54 17.28 13.33
N PHE A 45 8.49 17.98 12.96
CA PHE A 45 7.73 17.70 11.74
C PHE A 45 8.59 17.83 10.49
N THR A 46 9.38 18.91 10.38
CA THR A 46 10.25 19.14 9.22
C THR A 46 11.20 17.96 8.98
N TYR A 47 11.90 17.49 10.01
CA TYR A 47 12.82 16.35 9.85
C TYR A 47 12.09 15.03 9.57
N LEU A 48 10.93 14.79 10.19
CA LEU A 48 10.11 13.60 9.92
C LEU A 48 9.58 13.60 8.47
N ALA A 49 9.07 14.74 8.00
CA ALA A 49 8.57 14.91 6.64
C ALA A 49 9.70 14.73 5.61
N LEU A 50 10.87 15.30 5.86
CA LEU A 50 12.05 15.14 4.99
C LEU A 50 12.48 13.67 4.94
N ALA A 51 12.60 13.00 6.08
CA ALA A 51 12.93 11.58 6.15
C ALA A 51 11.90 10.71 5.41
N PHE A 52 10.60 11.00 5.58
CA PHE A 52 9.52 10.31 4.87
C PHE A 52 9.68 10.45 3.35
N ILE A 53 9.88 11.67 2.84
CA ILE A 53 10.04 11.94 1.41
C ILE A 53 11.25 11.19 0.86
N VAL A 54 12.41 11.27 1.52
CA VAL A 54 13.64 10.60 1.07
C VAL A 54 13.44 9.09 0.99
N LEU A 55 12.86 8.48 2.02
CA LEU A 55 12.61 7.03 2.02
C LEU A 55 11.57 6.63 0.97
N ALA A 56 10.53 7.46 0.75
CA ALA A 56 9.50 7.20 -0.25
C ALA A 56 10.08 7.23 -1.66
N VAL A 57 10.85 8.27 -2.00
CA VAL A 57 11.54 8.40 -3.29
C VAL A 57 12.52 7.26 -3.50
N TYR A 58 13.31 6.91 -2.48
CA TYR A 58 14.27 5.82 -2.57
C TYR A 58 13.60 4.45 -2.76
N LYS A 59 12.45 4.20 -2.09
CA LYS A 59 11.64 3.00 -2.31
C LYS A 59 11.13 2.92 -3.75
N ILE A 60 10.64 4.02 -4.31
CA ILE A 60 10.19 4.10 -5.71
C ILE A 60 11.35 3.75 -6.64
N TYR A 61 12.51 4.38 -6.45
CA TYR A 61 13.69 4.16 -7.27
C TYR A 61 14.13 2.68 -7.27
N LEU A 62 14.23 2.04 -6.09
CA LEU A 62 14.60 0.63 -6.00
C LEU A 62 13.54 -0.30 -6.63
N THR A 63 12.26 0.03 -6.48
CA THR A 63 11.17 -0.75 -7.05
C THR A 63 11.21 -0.71 -8.57
N GLN A 64 11.39 0.48 -9.17
CA GLN A 64 11.55 0.64 -10.61
C GLN A 64 12.81 -0.07 -11.12
N GLY A 65 13.92 0.01 -10.39
CA GLY A 65 15.15 -0.73 -10.71
C GLY A 65 14.96 -2.25 -10.72
N LEU A 66 14.22 -2.78 -9.73
CA LEU A 66 13.89 -4.20 -9.68
C LEU A 66 12.98 -4.62 -10.83
N GLN A 67 11.97 -3.81 -11.16
CA GLN A 67 11.09 -4.02 -12.32
C GLN A 67 11.89 -4.14 -13.61
N MET A 68 12.81 -3.20 -13.87
CA MET A 68 13.64 -3.22 -15.08
C MET A 68 14.52 -4.47 -15.18
N ARG A 69 15.17 -4.87 -14.07
CA ARG A 69 16.02 -6.07 -14.04
C ARG A 69 15.22 -7.35 -14.26
N TRP A 70 14.06 -7.46 -13.63
CA TRP A 70 13.20 -8.63 -13.79
C TRP A 70 12.62 -8.70 -15.20
N ARG A 71 12.19 -7.57 -15.76
CA ARG A 71 11.76 -7.48 -17.16
C ARG A 71 12.84 -7.99 -18.10
N ARG A 72 14.08 -7.50 -17.97
CA ARG A 72 15.22 -7.94 -18.79
C ARG A 72 15.44 -9.46 -18.70
N TRP A 73 15.42 -10.02 -17.49
CA TRP A 73 15.59 -11.47 -17.29
C TRP A 73 14.47 -12.30 -17.92
N MET A 74 13.21 -11.86 -17.79
CA MET A 74 12.07 -12.53 -18.41
C MET A 74 12.17 -12.48 -19.94
N THR A 75 12.45 -11.31 -20.51
CA THR A 75 12.62 -11.14 -21.96
C THR A 75 13.74 -12.03 -22.49
N GLU A 76 14.93 -12.03 -21.87
CA GLU A 76 16.05 -12.87 -22.30
C GLU A 76 15.70 -14.38 -22.25
N LYS A 77 15.01 -14.82 -21.20
CA LYS A 77 14.65 -16.23 -21.02
C LYS A 77 13.55 -16.70 -21.98
N PHE A 78 12.53 -15.89 -22.22
CA PHE A 78 11.44 -16.22 -23.13
C PHE A 78 11.88 -16.10 -24.59
N MET A 79 12.63 -15.05 -24.94
CA MET A 79 13.22 -14.89 -26.27
C MET A 79 14.19 -16.04 -26.58
N GLY A 80 15.01 -16.44 -25.60
CA GLY A 80 15.90 -17.59 -25.73
C GLY A 80 15.16 -18.91 -25.98
N LYS A 81 14.03 -19.16 -25.30
CA LYS A 81 13.18 -20.34 -25.53
C LYS A 81 12.45 -20.30 -26.87
N TRP A 82 12.04 -19.12 -27.32
CA TRP A 82 11.33 -18.95 -28.59
C TRP A 82 12.26 -19.14 -29.79
N LEU A 83 13.50 -18.64 -29.69
CA LEU A 83 14.55 -18.90 -30.68
C LEU A 83 15.02 -20.37 -30.64
N ALA A 84 15.10 -20.97 -29.44
CA ALA A 84 15.52 -22.36 -29.26
C ALA A 84 14.34 -23.33 -29.42
N HIS A 85 13.93 -23.64 -30.65
CA HIS A 85 13.23 -24.87 -31.11
C HIS A 85 12.65 -24.74 -32.54
N GLN A 86 13.06 -23.75 -33.33
CA GLN A 86 12.40 -23.44 -34.63
C GLN A 86 10.88 -23.18 -34.49
N ALA A 87 10.39 -22.82 -33.29
CA ALA A 87 8.98 -22.51 -33.05
C ALA A 87 8.47 -21.35 -33.91
N TYR A 88 9.39 -20.46 -34.36
CA TYR A 88 9.14 -19.44 -35.37
C TYR A 88 8.56 -20.02 -36.66
N TYR A 89 9.16 -21.10 -37.15
CA TYR A 89 8.78 -21.75 -38.40
C TYR A 89 7.38 -22.38 -38.33
N HIS A 90 7.04 -22.97 -37.18
CA HIS A 90 5.71 -23.57 -36.97
C HIS A 90 4.60 -22.55 -36.76
N THR A 91 4.92 -21.36 -36.22
CA THR A 91 3.94 -20.31 -35.95
C THR A 91 3.66 -19.47 -37.20
N GLU A 92 4.68 -19.16 -38.00
CA GLU A 92 4.51 -18.50 -39.31
C GLU A 92 3.71 -19.36 -40.30
N GLN A 93 3.90 -20.68 -40.29
CA GLN A 93 3.18 -21.59 -41.18
C GLN A 93 1.68 -21.72 -40.82
N GLN A 94 1.29 -21.38 -39.59
CA GLN A 94 -0.09 -21.46 -39.13
C GLN A 94 -0.82 -20.10 -39.16
N GLN A 95 -0.12 -18.96 -39.29
CA GLN A 95 -0.70 -17.60 -39.35
C GLN A 95 -1.69 -17.27 -38.19
N ILE A 96 -1.58 -17.95 -37.04
CA ILE A 96 -2.58 -17.83 -35.95
C ILE A 96 -2.37 -16.56 -35.11
N ILE A 97 -1.16 -15.99 -35.09
CA ILE A 97 -0.79 -14.89 -34.20
C ILE A 97 0.09 -13.88 -34.94
N ASP A 98 -0.42 -12.66 -35.15
CA ASP A 98 0.38 -11.52 -35.57
C ASP A 98 1.30 -11.04 -34.42
N ASN A 99 2.58 -10.79 -34.72
CA ASN A 99 3.62 -10.29 -33.81
C ASN A 99 3.72 -11.00 -32.43
N PRO A 100 4.03 -12.31 -32.42
CA PRO A 100 4.17 -13.08 -31.18
C PRO A 100 5.29 -12.56 -30.27
N ASP A 101 6.35 -11.96 -30.83
CA ASP A 101 7.46 -11.33 -30.12
C ASP A 101 7.04 -10.06 -29.34
N GLN A 102 6.18 -9.24 -29.95
CA GLN A 102 5.58 -8.07 -29.33
C GLN A 102 4.64 -8.49 -28.21
N ARG A 103 3.78 -9.48 -28.46
CA ARG A 103 2.89 -10.06 -27.44
C ARG A 103 3.64 -10.62 -26.24
N ILE A 104 4.69 -11.41 -26.46
CA ILE A 104 5.52 -11.95 -25.36
C ILE A 104 6.16 -10.80 -24.57
N SER A 105 6.67 -9.77 -25.25
CA SER A 105 7.32 -8.64 -24.57
C SER A 105 6.32 -7.82 -23.74
N ASP A 106 5.13 -7.55 -24.29
CA ASP A 106 4.08 -6.79 -23.62
C ASP A 106 3.46 -7.57 -22.45
N ASP A 107 3.13 -8.86 -22.65
CA ASP A 107 2.57 -9.70 -21.60
C ASP A 107 3.54 -9.88 -20.43
N LEU A 108 4.83 -10.08 -20.71
CA LEU A 108 5.85 -10.20 -19.68
C LEU A 108 6.02 -8.90 -18.89
N ASN A 109 5.94 -7.76 -19.57
CA ASN A 109 6.01 -6.44 -18.94
C ASN A 109 4.80 -6.22 -18.02
N VAL A 110 3.59 -6.49 -18.52
CA VAL A 110 2.34 -6.40 -17.77
C VAL A 110 2.34 -7.34 -16.56
N LEU A 111 2.79 -8.59 -16.74
CA LEU A 111 2.83 -9.59 -15.67
C LEU A 111 3.82 -9.21 -14.57
N THR A 112 5.03 -8.77 -14.92
CA THR A 112 6.01 -8.33 -13.91
C THR A 112 5.58 -7.05 -13.20
N GLN A 113 5.01 -6.09 -13.92
CA GLN A 113 4.52 -4.84 -13.34
C GLN A 113 3.36 -5.09 -12.38
N TYR A 114 2.35 -5.86 -12.76
CA TYR A 114 1.22 -6.17 -11.90
C TYR A 114 1.62 -7.03 -10.71
N THR A 115 2.45 -8.05 -10.91
CA THR A 115 2.88 -8.94 -9.80
C THR A 115 3.64 -8.16 -8.74
N LEU A 116 4.59 -7.30 -9.15
CA LEU A 116 5.35 -6.46 -8.22
C LEU A 116 4.48 -5.40 -7.56
N SER A 117 3.62 -4.73 -8.33
CA SER A 117 2.71 -3.70 -7.80
C SER A 117 1.72 -4.29 -6.80
N LEU A 118 1.11 -5.42 -7.13
CA LEU A 118 0.14 -6.11 -6.27
C LEU A 118 0.80 -6.63 -4.99
N SER A 119 1.95 -7.30 -5.09
CA SER A 119 2.64 -7.84 -3.91
C SER A 119 3.16 -6.76 -2.97
N LEU A 120 3.82 -5.73 -3.50
CA LEU A 120 4.32 -4.61 -2.70
C LEU A 120 3.19 -3.72 -2.18
N GLY A 121 2.14 -3.53 -2.98
CA GLY A 121 0.94 -2.82 -2.61
C GLY A 121 0.21 -3.52 -1.48
N LEU A 122 -0.02 -4.83 -1.60
CA LEU A 122 -0.68 -5.64 -0.57
C LEU A 122 0.12 -5.66 0.74
N LEU A 123 1.44 -5.84 0.68
CA LEU A 123 2.31 -5.72 1.84
C LEU A 123 2.18 -4.34 2.50
N SER A 124 2.26 -3.26 1.70
CA SER A 124 2.13 -1.89 2.20
C SER A 124 0.77 -1.64 2.85
N SER A 125 -0.31 -2.11 2.23
CA SER A 125 -1.67 -1.99 2.75
C SER A 125 -1.86 -2.74 4.06
N LEU A 126 -1.39 -3.98 4.16
CA LEU A 126 -1.47 -4.77 5.41
C LEU A 126 -0.72 -4.08 6.55
N VAL A 127 0.50 -3.64 6.28
CA VAL A 127 1.32 -2.97 7.31
C VAL A 127 0.70 -1.64 7.73
N THR A 128 0.12 -0.88 6.78
CA THR A 128 -0.61 0.36 7.06
C THR A 128 -1.84 0.10 7.92
N LEU A 129 -2.62 -0.93 7.58
CA LEU A 129 -3.80 -1.35 8.33
C LEU A 129 -3.44 -1.75 9.76
N CYS A 130 -2.43 -2.60 9.95
CA CYS A 130 -1.94 -2.99 11.28
C CYS A 130 -1.52 -1.77 12.10
N SER A 131 -0.77 -0.84 11.49
CA SER A 131 -0.29 0.35 12.18
C SER A 131 -1.44 1.28 12.58
N PHE A 132 -2.45 1.42 11.72
CA PHE A 132 -3.63 2.23 12.02
C PHE A 132 -4.45 1.63 13.16
N ILE A 133 -4.61 0.30 13.19
CA ILE A 133 -5.22 -0.41 14.32
C ILE A 133 -4.44 -0.15 15.61
N THR A 134 -3.10 -0.27 15.58
CA THR A 134 -2.25 0.00 16.75
C THR A 134 -2.38 1.44 17.25
N ILE A 135 -2.38 2.41 16.34
CA ILE A 135 -2.57 3.83 16.65
C ILE A 135 -3.93 4.06 17.31
N LEU A 136 -5.01 3.58 16.67
CA LEU A 136 -6.36 3.71 17.19
C LEU A 136 -6.49 3.08 18.57
N TRP A 137 -5.84 1.93 18.79
CA TRP A 137 -5.83 1.26 20.09
C TRP A 137 -5.14 2.09 21.18
N HIS A 138 -4.06 2.79 20.83
CA HIS A 138 -3.29 3.59 21.79
C HIS A 138 -3.96 4.94 22.10
N ILE A 139 -4.69 5.52 21.15
CA ILE A 139 -5.38 6.81 21.30
C ILE A 139 -6.81 6.65 21.83
N SER A 140 -7.48 5.52 21.52
CA SER A 140 -8.74 5.15 22.17
C SER A 140 -8.45 4.79 23.63
N GLY A 141 -8.40 5.80 24.49
CA GLY A 141 -8.61 5.59 25.91
C GLY A 141 -9.88 4.73 26.14
N PRO A 142 -9.95 3.98 27.24
CA PRO A 142 -11.09 3.12 27.52
C PRO A 142 -12.36 3.95 27.62
N MET A 143 -13.24 3.83 26.63
CA MET A 143 -14.60 4.35 26.70
C MET A 143 -15.44 3.34 27.47
N THR A 144 -15.80 3.70 28.70
CA THR A 144 -16.77 2.95 29.51
C THR A 144 -18.17 3.30 29.03
N PHE A 145 -18.84 2.38 28.32
CA PHE A 145 -20.26 2.52 28.05
C PHE A 145 -21.04 1.89 29.20
N VAL A 146 -21.93 2.68 29.82
CA VAL A 146 -22.87 2.18 30.83
C VAL A 146 -24.16 1.83 30.10
N ILE A 147 -24.35 0.55 29.79
CA ILE A 147 -25.61 0.05 29.21
C ILE A 147 -26.23 -0.90 30.24
N ALA A 148 -27.45 -0.57 30.69
CA ALA A 148 -28.25 -1.42 31.58
C ALA A 148 -27.50 -1.93 32.83
N GLN A 149 -26.88 -1.03 33.60
CA GLN A 149 -26.17 -1.31 34.87
C GLN A 149 -24.91 -2.19 34.78
N HIS A 150 -24.51 -2.65 33.58
CA HIS A 150 -23.21 -3.28 33.36
C HIS A 150 -22.24 -2.29 32.72
N THR A 151 -21.12 -2.03 33.40
CA THR A 151 -19.98 -1.31 32.82
C THR A 151 -19.22 -2.25 31.89
N ILE A 152 -19.52 -2.17 30.60
CA ILE A 152 -18.71 -2.85 29.58
C ILE A 152 -17.63 -1.88 29.14
N THR A 153 -16.41 -2.12 29.61
CA THR A 153 -15.22 -1.42 29.12
C THR A 153 -14.75 -2.10 27.84
N LEU A 154 -15.00 -1.48 26.68
CA LEU A 154 -14.44 -1.93 25.41
C LEU A 154 -13.12 -1.18 25.17
N PRO A 155 -11.95 -1.78 25.47
CA PRO A 155 -10.68 -1.21 25.04
C PRO A 155 -10.65 -1.13 23.51
N GLY A 156 -10.24 0.02 22.96
CA GLY A 156 -10.16 0.19 21.51
C GLY A 156 -11.51 0.37 20.79
N TYR A 157 -12.52 0.99 21.42
CA TYR A 157 -13.84 1.24 20.80
C TYR A 157 -13.77 1.84 19.39
N MET A 158 -12.85 2.76 19.10
CA MET A 158 -12.73 3.34 17.75
C MET A 158 -12.35 2.30 16.69
N VAL A 159 -11.64 1.22 17.03
CA VAL A 159 -11.30 0.15 16.09
C VAL A 159 -12.56 -0.58 15.63
N TRP A 160 -13.44 -0.93 16.57
CA TRP A 160 -14.71 -1.58 16.28
C TRP A 160 -15.65 -0.69 15.48
N PHE A 161 -15.71 0.60 15.82
CA PHE A 161 -16.51 1.57 15.07
C PHE A 161 -15.99 1.78 13.65
N ALA A 162 -14.67 1.87 13.48
CA ALA A 162 -14.02 1.96 12.17
C ALA A 162 -14.27 0.71 11.32
N LEU A 163 -14.20 -0.49 11.92
CA LEU A 163 -14.52 -1.76 11.26
C LEU A 163 -15.98 -1.79 10.79
N LEU A 164 -16.91 -1.43 11.67
CA LEU A 164 -18.34 -1.38 11.34
C LEU A 164 -18.62 -0.38 10.22
N TYR A 165 -18.04 0.82 10.30
CA TYR A 165 -18.13 1.83 9.25
C TYR A 165 -17.56 1.34 7.92
N ALA A 166 -16.40 0.67 7.93
CA ALA A 166 -15.78 0.11 6.74
C ALA A 166 -16.64 -0.99 6.10
N VAL A 167 -17.23 -1.88 6.90
CA VAL A 167 -18.13 -2.94 6.41
C VAL A 167 -19.40 -2.33 5.80
N LEU A 168 -20.05 -1.40 6.50
CA LEU A 168 -21.25 -0.72 5.98
C LEU A 168 -20.95 0.06 4.70
N GLY A 169 -19.83 0.79 4.67
CA GLY A 169 -19.36 1.49 3.48
C GLY A 169 -19.10 0.54 2.31
N SER A 170 -18.41 -0.57 2.55
CA SER A 170 -18.16 -1.59 1.52
C SER A 170 -19.44 -2.23 0.99
N LEU A 171 -20.42 -2.48 1.86
CA LEU A 171 -21.73 -3.02 1.47
C LEU A 171 -22.53 -2.00 0.65
N LEU A 172 -22.51 -0.72 1.05
CA LEU A 172 -23.16 0.36 0.30
C LEU A 172 -22.54 0.54 -1.08
N ILE A 173 -21.21 0.57 -1.18
CA ILE A 173 -20.50 0.67 -2.47
C ILE A 173 -20.83 -0.53 -3.35
N TRP A 174 -20.83 -1.74 -2.79
CA TRP A 174 -21.23 -2.94 -3.53
C TRP A 174 -22.69 -2.86 -4.02
N TRP A 175 -23.61 -2.42 -3.16
CA TRP A 175 -25.03 -2.31 -3.49
C TRP A 175 -25.31 -1.25 -4.57
N VAL A 176 -24.66 -0.09 -4.48
CA VAL A 176 -24.77 1.01 -5.46
C VAL A 176 -24.01 0.71 -6.77
N GLY A 177 -22.90 -0.03 -6.69
CA GLY A 177 -22.08 -0.42 -7.84
C GLY A 177 -22.68 -1.57 -8.66
N LYS A 178 -23.44 -2.46 -8.02
CA LYS A 178 -24.10 -3.60 -8.68
C LYS A 178 -24.95 -3.21 -9.92
N PRO A 179 -25.79 -2.16 -9.91
CA PRO A 179 -26.55 -1.76 -11.09
C PRO A 179 -25.72 -1.13 -12.22
N LEU A 180 -24.55 -0.55 -11.92
CA LEU A 180 -23.70 0.13 -12.93
C LEU A 180 -22.97 -0.87 -13.85
N VAL A 181 -22.65 -2.07 -13.35
CA VAL A 181 -22.05 -3.15 -14.16
C VAL A 181 -23.05 -3.71 -15.19
N MET A 182 -24.35 -3.55 -14.95
CA MET A 182 -25.41 -4.09 -15.81
C MET A 182 -25.78 -3.17 -17.00
N LEU A 183 -25.23 -1.95 -17.06
CA LEU A 183 -25.45 -0.98 -18.15
C LEU A 183 -24.23 -0.83 -19.09
N GLY A 184 -23.15 -1.60 -18.85
CA GLY A 184 -21.88 -1.53 -19.58
C GLY A 184 -21.52 -2.77 -20.40
N LEU A 185 -22.50 -3.65 -20.66
CA LEU A 185 -22.47 -4.73 -21.65
C LEU A 185 -23.66 -4.55 -22.59
#